data_AF-F5ZAW6-F1
#
_entry.id   AF-F5ZAW6-F1
#
_cell.length_a   1.000
_cell.length_b   1.000
_cell.length_c   1.000
_cell.angle_alpha   90.00
_cell.angle_beta   90.00
_cell.angle_gamma   90.00
#
_symmetry.space_group_name_H-M   'P 1'
#
loop_
_entity.id
_entity.type
_entity.pdbx_description
1 polymer ?
#
loop_
_entity_poly.entity_id
_entity_poly.type
_entity_poly.pdbx_seq_one_letter_code
_entity_poly.pdbx_strand_id
1 'polypeptide(L)'
;MDSTRIFKALFFCIFLSSYSIGALAEQKRTSFILAESPRGEVSVAGSIVVDNLFHKTQLSLNESDTKNSIQTLSRYYTLAKENDKAKLRKLSYVKDGSYSWMSRELNNIPDKFEGFAKLRKADATHKLFWGDYELFIVDWFTEAPQKVMSWYEAVICAENSQCHISNLLLNGKTSSSIFSSVLTDVYAKPLKKVPNLPYSVSYRPKPISDSNQNALVFNFEVEWLNEPLNFNADKKSKLQDKNVQFTHLESFLRELWAVRGDTVKRIVKEKTYKTSLDAHWLDFSTRNLIPVIDPRLGYSLSNYTPVAYLDRLSKIDEVKVEGVLHARNEMYVIITASLLNQQQLVIITLDRKTKKLKQTPNNFKLQEIVNSPEFYRKMASIVNKRA
;
A
#
# COMPACT_ATOMS: atom_id res chain seq x y z
N MET A 1 -13.05 59.37 -31.84
CA MET A 1 -12.31 58.25 -31.22
C MET A 1 -12.99 56.96 -31.65
N ASP A 2 -12.31 56.17 -32.48
CA ASP A 2 -12.89 55.01 -33.19
C ASP A 2 -13.34 53.89 -32.24
N SER A 3 -14.65 53.66 -32.18
CA SER A 3 -15.29 52.58 -31.41
C SER A 3 -14.80 51.19 -31.84
N THR A 4 -14.36 51.04 -33.09
CA THR A 4 -13.80 49.81 -33.67
C THR A 4 -12.44 49.42 -33.11
N ARG A 5 -11.63 50.36 -32.59
CA ARG A 5 -10.35 50.02 -31.93
C ARG A 5 -10.57 49.50 -30.50
N ILE A 6 -11.54 50.07 -29.79
CA ILE A 6 -11.89 49.64 -28.42
C ILE A 6 -12.50 48.24 -28.44
N PHE A 7 -13.36 47.94 -29.42
CA PHE A 7 -13.99 46.61 -29.53
C PHE A 7 -12.98 45.50 -29.84
N LYS A 8 -11.98 45.76 -30.69
CA LYS A 8 -10.90 44.80 -30.97
C LYS A 8 -9.99 44.58 -29.76
N ALA A 9 -9.68 45.63 -29.00
CA ALA A 9 -8.87 45.51 -27.79
C ALA A 9 -9.58 44.74 -26.67
N LEU A 10 -10.89 44.95 -26.48
CA LEU A 10 -11.68 44.18 -25.50
C LEU A 10 -11.83 42.71 -25.89
N PHE A 11 -12.04 42.41 -27.18
CA PHE A 11 -12.17 41.02 -27.64
C PHE A 11 -10.86 40.24 -27.48
N PHE A 12 -9.72 40.90 -27.70
CA PHE A 12 -8.40 40.30 -27.51
C PHE A 12 -8.06 40.09 -26.02
N CYS A 13 -8.47 41.02 -25.13
CA CYS A 13 -8.31 40.86 -23.68
C CYS A 13 -9.23 39.76 -23.12
N ILE A 14 -10.46 39.62 -23.64
CA ILE A 14 -11.36 38.53 -23.25
C ILE A 14 -10.78 37.19 -23.72
N PHE A 15 -10.28 37.09 -24.96
CA PHE A 15 -9.63 35.87 -25.45
C PHE A 15 -8.36 35.48 -24.68
N LEU A 16 -7.50 36.45 -24.34
CA LEU A 16 -6.31 36.21 -23.51
C LEU A 16 -6.65 35.89 -22.05
N SER A 17 -7.73 36.46 -21.51
CA SER A 17 -8.21 36.12 -20.16
C SER A 17 -8.88 34.74 -20.11
N SER A 18 -9.51 34.28 -21.20
CA SER A 18 -10.04 32.92 -21.31
C SER A 18 -8.97 31.86 -21.60
N TYR A 19 -7.80 32.24 -22.14
CA TYR A 19 -6.63 31.36 -22.19
C TYR A 19 -5.85 31.28 -20.86
N SER A 20 -6.17 32.15 -19.91
CA SER A 20 -5.60 32.15 -18.56
C SER A 20 -6.46 31.38 -17.55
N ILE A 21 -7.60 30.83 -17.97
CA ILE A 21 -8.41 29.90 -17.18
C ILE A 21 -7.82 28.51 -17.36
N GLY A 22 -6.83 28.21 -16.51
CA GLY A 22 -6.48 26.86 -16.13
C GLY A 22 -5.81 26.02 -17.21
N ALA A 23 -4.49 26.21 -17.37
CA ALA A 23 -3.61 25.04 -17.49
C ALA A 23 -3.64 24.23 -16.17
N LEU A 24 -4.83 23.75 -15.77
CA LEU A 24 -4.96 22.58 -14.93
C LEU A 24 -4.55 21.45 -15.86
N ALA A 25 -3.26 21.13 -15.88
CA ALA A 25 -2.79 19.84 -16.36
C ALA A 25 -3.76 18.81 -15.77
N GLU A 26 -4.55 18.19 -16.64
CA GLU A 26 -5.65 17.33 -16.23
C GLU A 26 -5.03 16.16 -15.46
N GLN A 27 -5.06 16.25 -14.12
CA GLN A 27 -4.46 15.28 -13.22
C GLN A 27 -5.16 13.94 -13.45
N LYS A 28 -4.58 13.12 -14.31
CA LYS A 28 -5.19 11.88 -14.75
C LYS A 28 -4.79 10.77 -13.80
N ARG A 29 -5.78 9.99 -13.36
CA ARG A 29 -5.52 8.75 -12.64
C ARG A 29 -5.00 7.69 -13.60
N THR A 30 -3.82 7.15 -13.31
CA THR A 30 -3.32 5.93 -13.93
C THR A 30 -3.71 4.75 -13.06
N SER A 31 -4.34 3.76 -13.68
CA SER A 31 -4.79 2.54 -13.01
C SER A 31 -3.90 1.37 -13.39
N PHE A 32 -3.78 0.40 -12.48
CA PHE A 32 -2.96 -0.79 -12.64
C PHE A 32 -3.66 -2.01 -12.02
N ILE A 33 -3.32 -3.21 -12.51
CA ILE A 33 -3.86 -4.47 -12.01
C ILE A 33 -3.00 -4.93 -10.84
N LEU A 34 -3.66 -5.24 -9.72
CA LEU A 34 -3.01 -5.95 -8.61
C LEU A 34 -3.32 -7.43 -8.61
N ALA A 35 -4.57 -7.80 -8.91
CA ALA A 35 -4.96 -9.20 -8.96
C ALA A 35 -6.08 -9.44 -9.97
N GLU A 36 -6.06 -10.66 -10.50
CA GLU A 36 -7.07 -11.19 -11.40
C GLU A 36 -7.74 -12.40 -10.74
N SER A 37 -9.01 -12.58 -11.05
CA SER A 37 -9.80 -13.74 -10.72
C SER A 37 -9.29 -14.97 -11.49
N PRO A 38 -9.81 -16.17 -11.17
CA PRO A 38 -9.50 -17.40 -11.89
C PRO A 38 -9.78 -17.34 -13.39
N ARG A 39 -10.77 -16.52 -13.76
CA ARG A 39 -11.28 -16.36 -15.12
C ARG A 39 -10.49 -15.31 -15.90
N GLY A 40 -9.48 -14.69 -15.27
CA GLY A 40 -8.70 -13.61 -15.86
C GLY A 40 -9.37 -12.24 -15.76
N GLU A 41 -10.48 -12.12 -15.04
CA GLU A 41 -11.15 -10.84 -14.78
C GLU A 41 -10.40 -10.07 -13.70
N VAL A 42 -10.29 -8.76 -13.80
CA VAL A 42 -9.60 -7.97 -12.75
C VAL A 42 -10.42 -7.99 -11.47
N SER A 43 -9.87 -8.51 -10.37
CA SER A 43 -10.55 -8.57 -9.07
C SER A 43 -10.07 -7.49 -8.11
N VAL A 44 -8.84 -6.99 -8.31
CA VAL A 44 -8.28 -5.86 -7.56
C VAL A 44 -7.48 -4.97 -8.50
N ALA A 45 -7.82 -3.68 -8.51
CA ALA A 45 -7.14 -2.65 -9.28
C ALA A 45 -6.75 -1.48 -8.41
N GLY A 46 -5.53 -0.96 -8.60
CA GLY A 46 -5.08 0.27 -7.98
C GLY A 46 -5.18 1.46 -8.93
N SER A 47 -5.23 2.67 -8.38
CA SER A 47 -5.11 3.91 -9.14
C SER A 47 -4.40 5.00 -8.35
N ILE A 48 -3.53 5.73 -9.03
CA ILE A 48 -2.82 6.90 -8.50
C ILE A 48 -2.85 8.04 -9.48
N VAL A 49 -2.63 9.26 -9.00
CA VAL A 49 -2.57 10.45 -9.83
C VAL A 49 -1.16 10.63 -10.36
N VAL A 50 -1.03 10.78 -11.67
CA VAL A 50 0.25 11.02 -12.35
C VAL A 50 0.19 12.31 -13.16
N ASP A 51 1.34 12.95 -13.32
CA ASP A 51 1.49 14.06 -14.24
C ASP A 51 1.97 13.54 -15.59
N ASN A 52 1.03 13.29 -16.51
CA ASN A 52 1.36 12.81 -17.86
C ASN A 52 1.96 13.89 -18.77
N LEU A 53 1.92 15.16 -18.36
CA LEU A 53 2.55 16.26 -19.09
C LEU A 53 3.96 16.55 -18.57
N PHE A 54 4.39 15.87 -17.52
CA PHE A 54 5.73 16.02 -16.98
C PHE A 54 6.76 15.53 -18.00
N HIS A 55 7.58 16.45 -18.49
CA HIS A 55 8.70 16.13 -19.35
C HIS A 55 9.95 15.82 -18.52
N LYS A 56 10.70 14.81 -18.96
CA LYS A 56 11.99 14.47 -18.38
C LYS A 56 12.85 15.73 -18.24
N THR A 57 13.27 16.02 -17.01
CA THR A 57 13.97 17.24 -16.66
C THR A 57 15.32 16.88 -16.02
N GLN A 58 16.41 17.38 -16.59
CA GLN A 58 17.73 17.25 -15.98
C GLN A 58 17.80 18.18 -14.77
N LEU A 59 18.19 17.63 -13.63
CA LEU A 59 18.35 18.40 -12.39
C LEU A 59 19.66 19.18 -12.42
N SER A 60 19.58 20.46 -12.03
CA SER A 60 20.74 21.34 -11.95
C SER A 60 21.56 20.96 -10.72
N LEU A 61 22.79 20.49 -10.92
CA LEU A 61 23.68 20.12 -9.81
C LEU A 61 24.40 21.33 -9.20
N ASN A 62 24.03 22.57 -9.57
CA ASN A 62 24.58 23.82 -9.04
C ASN A 62 23.48 24.77 -8.50
N GLU A 63 22.27 24.27 -8.28
CA GLU A 63 21.12 25.10 -7.88
C GLU A 63 21.26 25.63 -6.44
N SER A 64 20.78 26.86 -6.19
CA SER A 64 20.79 27.49 -4.86
C SER A 64 19.39 27.82 -4.31
N ASP A 65 18.33 27.79 -5.13
CA ASP A 65 16.97 28.20 -4.78
C ASP A 65 16.01 27.01 -4.60
N THR A 66 14.89 27.20 -3.88
CA THR A 66 13.90 26.15 -3.54
C THR A 66 12.45 26.63 -3.73
N LYS A 67 12.17 27.39 -4.79
CA LYS A 67 10.82 27.95 -5.07
C LYS A 67 9.82 26.93 -5.58
N ASN A 68 10.29 25.85 -6.19
CA ASN A 68 9.43 24.76 -6.67
C ASN A 68 10.07 23.40 -6.38
N SER A 69 9.32 22.33 -6.68
CA SER A 69 9.74 20.97 -6.37
C SER A 69 10.98 20.52 -7.13
N ILE A 70 11.10 20.86 -8.41
CA ILE A 70 12.28 20.53 -9.24
C ILE A 70 13.53 21.26 -8.77
N GLN A 71 13.41 22.53 -8.39
CA GLN A 71 14.52 23.30 -7.83
C GLN A 71 14.93 22.77 -6.46
N THR A 72 13.98 22.38 -5.62
CA THR A 72 14.25 21.73 -4.33
C THR A 72 14.98 20.41 -4.51
N LEU A 73 14.57 19.63 -5.49
CA LEU A 73 15.22 18.37 -5.83
C LEU A 73 16.63 18.61 -6.39
N SER A 74 16.80 19.58 -7.28
CA SER A 74 18.11 20.02 -7.79
C SER A 74 19.03 20.43 -6.63
N ARG A 75 18.52 21.25 -5.71
CA ARG A 75 19.24 21.67 -4.50
C ARG A 75 19.63 20.50 -3.61
N TYR A 76 18.76 19.52 -3.43
CA TYR A 76 19.07 18.30 -2.68
C TYR A 76 20.27 17.55 -3.29
N TYR A 77 20.28 17.33 -4.60
CA TYR A 77 21.40 16.66 -5.27
C TYR A 77 22.69 17.48 -5.28
N THR A 78 22.62 18.81 -5.39
CA THR A 78 23.78 19.70 -5.20
C THR A 78 24.38 19.52 -3.81
N LEU A 79 23.56 19.63 -2.76
CA LEU A 79 24.02 19.52 -1.38
C LEU A 79 24.55 18.12 -1.06
N ALA A 80 23.94 17.07 -1.63
CA ALA A 80 24.42 15.69 -1.51
C ALA A 80 25.81 15.52 -2.14
N LYS A 81 26.02 16.10 -3.33
CA LYS A 81 27.32 16.08 -4.00
C LYS A 81 28.40 16.89 -3.26
N GLU A 82 28.03 18.01 -2.67
CA GLU A 82 28.88 18.82 -1.78
C GLU A 82 29.11 18.16 -0.41
N ASN A 83 28.38 17.08 -0.10
CA ASN A 83 28.33 16.43 1.21
C ASN A 83 27.99 17.42 2.36
N ASP A 84 27.17 18.43 2.08
CA ASP A 84 26.72 19.42 3.08
C ASP A 84 25.54 18.88 3.89
N LYS A 85 25.86 17.97 4.81
CA LYS A 85 24.93 17.28 5.72
C LYS A 85 24.05 18.24 6.52
N ALA A 86 24.61 19.39 6.93
CA ALA A 86 23.89 20.37 7.73
C ALA A 86 22.76 21.03 6.93
N LYS A 87 23.02 21.41 5.67
CA LYS A 87 22.00 21.96 4.77
C LYS A 87 21.02 20.90 4.28
N LEU A 88 21.47 19.68 3.98
CA LEU A 88 20.59 18.55 3.62
C LEU A 88 19.54 18.29 4.70
N ARG A 89 19.96 18.27 5.96
CA ARG A 89 19.04 18.13 7.10
C ARG A 89 18.01 19.27 7.13
N LYS A 90 18.43 20.52 6.93
CA LYS A 90 17.53 21.69 6.90
C LYS A 90 16.57 21.69 5.70
N LEU A 91 16.92 21.04 4.60
CA LEU A 91 16.06 20.89 3.42
C LEU A 91 14.93 19.87 3.65
N SER A 92 15.04 19.02 4.66
CA SER A 92 14.05 17.99 4.98
C SER A 92 12.82 18.58 5.69
N TYR A 93 11.64 18.08 5.33
CA TYR A 93 10.39 18.57 5.93
C TYR A 93 10.28 18.20 7.40
N VAL A 94 9.82 19.16 8.22
CA VAL A 94 9.76 18.99 9.68
C VAL A 94 8.49 18.28 10.10
N LYS A 95 7.33 18.65 9.52
CA LYS A 95 6.02 18.19 10.01
C LYS A 95 5.76 16.69 9.75
N ASP A 96 6.47 16.04 8.83
CA ASP A 96 6.35 14.59 8.57
C ASP A 96 7.41 13.74 9.28
N GLY A 97 8.31 14.38 10.04
CA GLY A 97 9.42 13.74 10.73
C GLY A 97 10.65 13.50 9.86
N SER A 98 10.68 13.94 8.60
CA SER A 98 11.82 13.74 7.69
C SER A 98 13.10 14.40 8.19
N TYR A 99 12.99 15.59 8.78
CA TYR A 99 14.12 16.26 9.44
C TYR A 99 14.74 15.39 10.54
N SER A 100 13.89 14.84 11.42
CA SER A 100 14.34 14.02 12.54
C SER A 100 14.92 12.69 12.07
N TRP A 101 14.31 12.08 11.05
CA TRP A 101 14.83 10.89 10.40
C TRP A 101 16.21 11.15 9.79
N MET A 102 16.35 12.22 8.98
CA MET A 102 17.62 12.57 8.33
C MET A 102 18.71 12.85 9.37
N SER A 103 18.37 13.50 10.49
CA SER A 103 19.33 13.72 11.58
C SER A 103 19.81 12.43 12.21
N ARG A 104 18.93 11.45 12.47
CA ARG A 104 19.34 10.14 13.00
C ARG A 104 20.15 9.35 11.99
N GLU A 105 19.71 9.38 10.75
CA GLU A 105 20.34 8.67 9.65
C GLU A 105 21.78 9.14 9.42
N LEU A 106 22.01 10.46 9.39
CA LEU A 106 23.35 11.05 9.26
C LEU A 106 24.25 10.80 10.48
N ASN A 107 23.67 10.57 11.66
CA ASN A 107 24.44 10.17 12.84
C ASN A 107 24.84 8.68 12.77
N ASN A 108 23.94 7.83 12.27
CA ASN A 108 24.17 6.38 12.18
C ASN A 108 25.06 6.01 10.99
N ILE A 109 24.96 6.76 9.89
CA ILE A 109 25.70 6.55 8.64
C ILE A 109 26.33 7.89 8.24
N PRO A 110 27.43 8.30 8.90
CA PRO A 110 28.06 9.59 8.65
C PRO A 110 28.48 9.79 7.20
N ASP A 111 28.87 8.73 6.51
CA ASP A 111 29.38 8.71 5.13
C ASP A 111 28.27 8.56 4.06
N LYS A 112 26.98 8.59 4.44
CA LYS A 112 25.82 8.33 3.57
C LYS A 112 25.88 9.00 2.18
N PHE A 113 26.37 10.24 2.11
CA PHE A 113 26.39 11.04 0.89
C PHE A 113 27.76 11.09 0.19
N GLU A 114 28.81 10.43 0.70
CA GLU A 114 30.15 10.49 0.10
C GLU A 114 30.18 9.96 -1.34
N GLY A 115 29.35 8.94 -1.64
CA GLY A 115 29.20 8.41 -2.99
C GLY A 115 28.66 9.40 -4.02
N PHE A 116 27.95 10.46 -3.59
CA PHE A 116 27.35 11.44 -4.49
C PHE A 116 28.38 12.34 -5.19
N ALA A 117 29.63 12.40 -4.70
CA ALA A 117 30.72 13.08 -5.41
C ALA A 117 30.91 12.54 -6.84
N LYS A 118 30.61 11.25 -7.06
CA LYS A 118 30.69 10.59 -8.37
C LYS A 118 29.47 10.85 -9.25
N LEU A 119 28.38 11.41 -8.71
CA LEU A 119 27.17 11.72 -9.48
C LEU A 119 27.47 12.82 -10.49
N ARG A 120 27.35 12.50 -11.78
CA ARG A 120 27.56 13.46 -12.88
C ARG A 120 26.27 14.09 -13.35
N LYS A 121 25.18 13.32 -13.33
CA LYS A 121 23.87 13.75 -13.80
C LYS A 121 22.77 13.04 -13.01
N ALA A 122 21.68 13.77 -12.77
CA ALA A 122 20.43 13.23 -12.26
C ALA A 122 19.28 13.76 -13.12
N ASP A 123 18.38 12.87 -13.55
CA ASP A 123 17.23 13.23 -14.36
C ASP A 123 15.94 12.87 -13.62
N ALA A 124 15.07 13.85 -13.36
CA ALA A 124 13.69 13.56 -12.97
C ALA A 124 12.92 13.11 -14.22
N THR A 125 12.45 11.87 -14.23
CA THR A 125 11.84 11.24 -15.42
C THR A 125 10.32 11.19 -15.37
N HIS A 126 9.75 11.07 -14.18
CA HIS A 126 8.31 10.98 -13.97
C HIS A 126 7.92 11.75 -12.72
N LYS A 127 6.66 12.21 -12.70
CA LYS A 127 6.05 12.89 -11.55
C LYS A 127 4.69 12.26 -11.22
N LEU A 128 4.51 11.95 -9.94
CA LEU A 128 3.30 11.38 -9.37
C LEU A 128 2.84 12.21 -8.17
N PHE A 129 1.62 11.97 -7.71
CA PHE A 129 1.08 12.62 -6.52
C PHE A 129 0.56 11.61 -5.50
N TRP A 130 0.80 11.89 -4.22
CA TRP A 130 0.22 11.16 -3.09
C TRP A 130 -0.15 12.11 -1.97
N GLY A 131 -1.43 12.42 -1.83
CA GLY A 131 -1.86 13.56 -1.03
C GLY A 131 -1.25 14.85 -1.58
N ASP A 132 -0.59 15.61 -0.71
CA ASP A 132 0.07 16.89 -1.06
C ASP A 132 1.55 16.71 -1.46
N TYR A 133 2.01 15.47 -1.57
CA TYR A 133 3.38 15.15 -1.97
C TYR A 133 3.47 14.98 -3.48
N GLU A 134 4.49 15.61 -4.06
CA GLU A 134 4.97 15.33 -5.40
C GLU A 134 6.07 14.28 -5.32
N LEU A 135 5.91 13.17 -6.03
CA LEU A 135 6.89 12.10 -6.07
C LEU A 135 7.55 12.06 -7.43
N PHE A 136 8.87 11.94 -7.43
CA PHE A 136 9.68 11.91 -8.64
C PHE A 136 10.40 10.57 -8.76
N ILE A 137 10.42 10.02 -9.97
CA ILE A 137 11.39 8.99 -10.33
C ILE A 137 12.63 9.70 -10.84
N VAL A 138 13.78 9.46 -10.21
CA VAL A 138 15.06 10.10 -10.54
C VAL A 138 16.06 9.05 -11.01
N ASP A 139 16.57 9.23 -12.23
CA ASP A 139 17.62 8.40 -12.80
C ASP A 139 19.00 9.00 -12.50
N TRP A 140 19.92 8.18 -12.00
CA TRP A 140 21.28 8.59 -11.63
C TRP A 140 22.31 8.10 -12.64
N PHE A 141 23.30 8.95 -12.91
CA PHE A 141 24.40 8.67 -13.84
C PHE A 141 25.72 9.08 -13.19
N THR A 142 26.64 8.13 -13.01
CA THR A 142 28.03 8.41 -12.60
C THR A 142 28.96 8.58 -13.80
N GLU A 143 28.60 7.97 -14.92
CA GLU A 143 29.24 8.10 -16.23
C GLU A 143 28.14 8.23 -17.28
N ALA A 144 28.26 9.20 -18.19
CA ALA A 144 27.30 9.33 -19.29
C ALA A 144 27.75 8.42 -20.45
N PRO A 145 26.85 7.68 -21.11
CA PRO A 145 25.39 7.75 -21.02
C PRO A 145 24.73 6.72 -20.08
N GLN A 146 25.51 5.92 -19.36
CA GLN A 146 24.98 4.75 -18.66
C GLN A 146 24.26 5.12 -17.35
N LYS A 147 22.96 4.84 -17.31
CA LYS A 147 22.17 4.91 -16.07
C LYS A 147 22.69 3.86 -15.08
N VAL A 148 22.95 4.29 -13.85
CA VAL A 148 23.39 3.42 -12.76
C VAL A 148 22.20 2.89 -11.98
N MET A 149 21.23 3.75 -11.67
CA MET A 149 20.01 3.35 -10.95
C MET A 149 18.87 4.34 -11.17
N SER A 150 17.67 3.93 -10.74
CA SER A 150 16.49 4.79 -10.59
C SER A 150 16.06 4.77 -9.13
N TRP A 151 15.73 5.94 -8.57
CA TRP A 151 15.29 6.09 -7.19
C TRP A 151 14.00 6.92 -7.10
N TYR A 152 13.28 6.84 -6.00
CA TYR A 152 12.06 7.61 -5.75
C TYR A 152 12.32 8.72 -4.73
N GLU A 153 12.00 9.94 -5.09
CA GLU A 153 12.15 11.12 -4.24
C GLU A 153 10.78 11.73 -3.98
N ALA A 154 10.51 12.18 -2.75
CA ALA A 154 9.28 12.87 -2.41
C ALA A 154 9.57 14.32 -2.02
N VAL A 155 8.79 15.25 -2.56
CA VAL A 155 8.85 16.68 -2.28
C VAL A 155 7.47 17.14 -1.83
N ILE A 156 7.43 18.00 -0.83
CA ILE A 156 6.21 18.68 -0.40
C ILE A 156 6.43 20.18 -0.46
N CYS A 157 5.52 20.88 -1.14
CA CYS A 157 5.48 22.33 -1.20
C CYS A 157 4.41 22.82 -0.23
N ALA A 158 4.86 23.28 0.94
CA ALA A 158 4.00 23.72 2.03
C ALA A 158 3.75 25.23 1.97
N GLU A 159 3.10 25.77 3.01
CA GLU A 159 2.78 27.20 3.17
C GLU A 159 3.94 28.11 2.75
N ASN A 160 3.61 29.22 2.06
CA ASN A 160 4.53 30.19 1.45
C ASN A 160 5.31 29.68 0.23
N SER A 161 4.82 28.63 -0.44
CA SER A 161 5.44 28.07 -1.66
C SER A 161 6.87 27.58 -1.44
N GLN A 162 7.26 27.30 -0.18
CA GLN A 162 8.53 26.67 0.12
C GLN A 162 8.39 25.15 0.01
N CYS A 163 9.32 24.56 -0.74
CA CYS A 163 9.34 23.13 -0.99
C CYS A 163 10.45 22.45 -0.19
N HIS A 164 10.17 21.24 0.28
CA HIS A 164 11.04 20.46 1.18
C HIS A 164 11.14 19.01 0.73
N ILE A 165 12.28 18.37 0.99
CA ILE A 165 12.47 16.94 0.78
C ILE A 165 11.75 16.15 1.87
N SER A 166 11.07 15.08 1.47
CA SER A 166 10.39 14.16 2.37
C SER A 166 10.94 12.75 2.25
N ASN A 167 11.18 12.12 3.40
CA ASN A 167 11.52 10.70 3.52
C ASN A 167 10.28 9.84 3.78
N LEU A 168 9.09 10.34 3.44
CA LEU A 168 7.82 9.65 3.68
C LEU A 168 7.79 8.23 3.09
N LEU A 169 8.41 8.00 1.92
CA LEU A 169 8.51 6.67 1.32
C LEU A 169 9.41 5.69 2.11
N LEU A 170 10.28 6.22 2.98
CA LEU A 170 11.30 5.47 3.73
C LEU A 170 11.02 5.43 5.23
N ASN A 171 9.93 6.03 5.71
CA ASN A 171 9.64 6.15 7.14
C ASN A 171 9.07 4.88 7.79
N GLY A 172 8.93 3.78 7.02
CA GLY A 172 8.47 2.48 7.52
C GLY A 172 6.98 2.41 7.89
N LYS A 173 6.17 3.43 7.59
CA LYS A 173 4.71 3.37 7.82
C LYS A 173 4.05 2.43 6.80
N THR A 174 3.01 1.70 7.23
CA THR A 174 2.24 0.76 6.39
C THR A 174 1.74 1.42 5.09
N SER A 175 1.19 2.63 5.16
CA SER A 175 0.71 3.35 3.98
C SER A 175 1.82 3.68 2.99
N SER A 176 3.02 4.00 3.48
CA SER A 176 4.20 4.29 2.66
C SER A 176 4.75 3.03 2.01
N SER A 177 4.77 1.92 2.76
CA SER A 177 5.20 0.62 2.24
C SER A 177 4.25 0.12 1.14
N ILE A 178 2.93 0.19 1.37
CA ILE A 178 1.92 -0.11 0.35
C ILE A 178 2.12 0.77 -0.89
N PHE A 179 2.26 2.09 -0.70
CA PHE A 179 2.46 3.01 -1.82
C PHE A 179 3.72 2.68 -2.62
N SER A 180 4.86 2.51 -1.95
CA SER A 180 6.14 2.13 -2.58
C SER A 180 6.04 0.79 -3.32
N SER A 181 5.34 -0.20 -2.76
CA SER A 181 5.22 -1.54 -3.35
C SER A 181 4.53 -1.54 -4.72
N VAL A 182 3.61 -0.59 -4.95
CA VAL A 182 2.80 -0.52 -6.18
C VAL A 182 3.34 0.45 -7.22
N LEU A 183 4.34 1.28 -6.90
CA LEU A 183 4.89 2.28 -7.83
C LEU A 183 5.41 1.67 -9.14
N THR A 184 6.00 0.48 -9.09
CA THR A 184 6.48 -0.21 -10.30
C THR A 184 5.35 -0.60 -11.24
N ASP A 185 4.15 -0.88 -10.72
CA ASP A 185 3.03 -1.42 -11.49
C ASP A 185 2.33 -0.34 -12.31
N VAL A 186 2.40 0.90 -11.82
CA VAL A 186 1.86 2.11 -12.47
C VAL A 186 2.36 2.24 -13.89
N TYR A 187 3.67 2.03 -14.09
CA TYR A 187 4.33 2.22 -15.37
C TYR A 187 4.54 0.92 -16.14
N ALA A 188 4.61 -0.22 -15.46
CA ALA A 188 4.82 -1.50 -16.12
C ALA A 188 3.58 -1.95 -16.94
N LYS A 189 2.36 -1.73 -16.42
CA LYS A 189 1.12 -2.20 -17.06
C LYS A 189 -0.06 -1.26 -16.81
N PRO A 190 -0.06 -0.04 -17.38
CA PRO A 190 -1.18 0.87 -17.23
C PRO A 190 -2.44 0.30 -17.87
N LEU A 191 -3.57 0.39 -17.15
CA LEU A 191 -4.88 -0.03 -17.63
C LEU A 191 -5.47 1.03 -18.55
N LYS A 192 -5.90 0.60 -19.76
CA LYS A 192 -6.63 1.47 -20.70
C LYS A 192 -8.04 1.81 -20.22
N LYS A 193 -8.69 0.89 -19.48
CA LYS A 193 -10.02 1.07 -18.90
C LYS A 193 -9.98 0.66 -17.44
N VAL A 194 -10.49 1.53 -16.56
CA VAL A 194 -10.60 1.23 -15.13
C VAL A 194 -11.71 0.18 -14.94
N PRO A 195 -11.43 -0.97 -14.31
CA PRO A 195 -12.44 -1.95 -13.99
C PRO A 195 -13.49 -1.33 -13.05
N ASN A 196 -14.76 -1.57 -13.32
CA ASN A 196 -15.83 -1.14 -12.43
C ASN A 196 -15.97 -2.13 -11.28
N LEU A 197 -15.24 -1.89 -10.19
CA LEU A 197 -15.25 -2.73 -9.00
C LEU A 197 -16.07 -2.05 -7.89
N PRO A 198 -16.90 -2.80 -7.15
CA PRO A 198 -17.95 -2.25 -6.30
C PRO A 198 -17.44 -1.59 -5.01
N TYR A 199 -16.24 -1.96 -4.55
CA TYR A 199 -15.68 -1.45 -3.29
C TYR A 199 -14.37 -0.74 -3.51
N SER A 200 -14.09 0.24 -2.66
CA SER A 200 -12.84 0.99 -2.68
C SER A 200 -12.33 1.31 -1.28
N VAL A 201 -11.00 1.40 -1.18
CA VAL A 201 -10.25 1.86 -0.01
C VAL A 201 -9.18 2.85 -0.47
N SER A 202 -8.96 3.90 0.32
CA SER A 202 -8.02 4.98 -0.01
C SER A 202 -6.88 5.06 0.99
N TYR A 203 -5.66 5.05 0.49
CA TYR A 203 -4.42 5.16 1.26
C TYR A 203 -3.82 6.54 1.08
N ARG A 204 -3.53 7.19 2.21
CA ARG A 204 -3.02 8.57 2.28
C ARG A 204 -1.78 8.62 3.17
N PRO A 205 -0.91 9.61 2.96
CA PRO A 205 0.24 9.81 3.83
C PRO A 205 -0.20 10.42 5.16
N LYS A 206 0.10 9.75 6.29
CA LYS A 206 -0.09 10.31 7.64
C LYS A 206 1.15 11.09 8.08
N PRO A 207 1.05 12.24 8.76
CA PRO A 207 -0.16 12.83 9.38
C PRO A 207 -0.71 14.08 8.66
N ILE A 208 -0.18 14.47 7.50
CA ILE A 208 -0.22 15.89 7.09
C ILE A 208 -1.48 16.36 6.40
N SER A 209 -2.43 15.52 5.98
CA SER A 209 -3.65 16.13 5.48
C SER A 209 -4.93 15.33 5.63
N ASP A 210 -5.95 16.05 6.11
CA ASP A 210 -7.38 15.81 5.86
C ASP A 210 -7.75 16.08 4.39
N SER A 211 -6.77 16.43 3.55
CA SER A 211 -6.92 16.59 2.11
C SER A 211 -7.36 15.27 1.50
N ASN A 212 -8.51 15.32 0.82
CA ASN A 212 -9.02 14.19 0.03
C ASN A 212 -8.30 14.05 -1.32
N GLN A 213 -7.27 14.85 -1.59
CA GLN A 213 -6.60 14.89 -2.87
C GLN A 213 -5.63 13.71 -3.05
N ASN A 214 -5.47 13.28 -4.31
CA ASN A 214 -4.41 12.38 -4.77
C ASN A 214 -4.17 11.10 -3.95
N ALA A 215 -5.21 10.55 -3.31
CA ALA A 215 -5.07 9.28 -2.61
C ALA A 215 -4.76 8.13 -3.59
N LEU A 216 -3.93 7.20 -3.14
CA LEU A 216 -3.82 5.87 -3.74
C LEU A 216 -5.13 5.13 -3.44
N VAL A 217 -5.86 4.76 -4.48
CA VAL A 217 -7.16 4.09 -4.34
C VAL A 217 -7.04 2.68 -4.86
N PHE A 218 -7.41 1.70 -4.03
CA PHE A 218 -7.63 0.33 -4.48
C PHE A 218 -9.11 0.06 -4.56
N ASN A 219 -9.54 -0.41 -5.72
CA ASN A 219 -10.87 -0.92 -5.96
C ASN A 219 -10.80 -2.44 -6.01
N PHE A 220 -11.81 -3.10 -5.45
CA PHE A 220 -11.83 -4.55 -5.32
C PHE A 220 -13.25 -5.10 -5.36
N GLU A 221 -13.33 -6.39 -5.69
CA GLU A 221 -14.55 -7.18 -5.62
C GLU A 221 -14.39 -8.31 -4.60
N VAL A 222 -15.49 -8.61 -3.92
CA VAL A 222 -15.61 -9.75 -3.03
C VAL A 222 -16.79 -10.58 -3.52
N GLU A 223 -16.55 -11.86 -3.75
CA GLU A 223 -17.61 -12.84 -3.97
C GLU A 223 -18.21 -13.19 -2.60
N TRP A 224 -19.36 -12.59 -2.32
CA TRP A 224 -20.06 -12.83 -1.06
C TRP A 224 -20.90 -14.10 -1.13
N LEU A 225 -20.93 -14.86 -0.03
CA LEU A 225 -21.86 -15.98 0.09
C LEU A 225 -23.29 -15.46 0.23
N ASN A 226 -24.26 -16.19 -0.34
CA ASN A 226 -25.69 -15.87 -0.16
C ASN A 226 -26.09 -15.97 1.32
N GLU A 227 -25.57 -16.99 2.01
CA GLU A 227 -25.67 -17.16 3.45
C GLU A 227 -24.28 -17.48 4.01
N PRO A 228 -23.89 -16.89 5.17
CA PRO A 228 -22.61 -17.18 5.78
C PRO A 228 -22.48 -18.66 6.17
N LEU A 229 -21.30 -19.26 5.90
CA LEU A 229 -21.02 -20.62 6.33
C LEU A 229 -20.50 -20.61 7.77
N ASN A 230 -21.24 -21.24 8.68
CA ASN A 230 -20.93 -21.22 10.10
C ASN A 230 -20.17 -22.50 10.53
N PHE A 231 -18.98 -22.31 11.09
CA PHE A 231 -18.21 -23.32 11.80
C PHE A 231 -18.30 -23.03 13.30
N ASN A 232 -18.62 -24.06 14.08
CA ASN A 232 -18.77 -23.93 15.52
C ASN A 232 -18.02 -25.08 16.20
N ALA A 233 -17.33 -24.76 17.30
CA ALA A 233 -16.54 -25.72 18.06
C ALA A 233 -17.37 -26.91 18.57
N ASP A 234 -18.64 -26.66 18.92
CA ASP A 234 -19.51 -27.64 19.59
C ASP A 234 -20.46 -28.36 18.61
N LYS A 235 -20.51 -27.95 17.33
CA LYS A 235 -21.38 -28.56 16.32
C LYS A 235 -20.59 -29.16 15.18
N LYS A 236 -20.86 -30.43 14.85
CA LYS A 236 -20.47 -31.00 13.55
C LYS A 236 -21.26 -30.27 12.46
N SER A 237 -20.58 -29.48 11.63
CA SER A 237 -21.22 -28.92 10.44
C SER A 237 -21.46 -30.07 9.47
N LYS A 238 -22.62 -30.06 8.81
CA LYS A 238 -22.78 -30.81 7.56
C LYS A 238 -22.31 -29.85 6.47
N LEU A 239 -21.04 -29.94 6.07
CA LEU A 239 -20.63 -29.39 4.78
C LEU A 239 -21.54 -30.02 3.74
N GLN A 240 -22.46 -29.25 3.17
CA GLN A 240 -23.10 -29.64 1.92
C GLN A 240 -21.98 -29.73 0.88
N ASP A 241 -22.05 -30.69 -0.05
CA ASP A 241 -21.07 -30.93 -1.12
C ASP A 241 -20.71 -29.68 -1.96
N LYS A 242 -21.44 -28.56 -1.79
CA LYS A 242 -21.24 -27.28 -2.47
C LYS A 242 -20.09 -26.42 -1.94
N ASN A 243 -19.53 -26.70 -0.74
CA ASN A 243 -18.53 -25.83 -0.10
C ASN A 243 -17.13 -26.46 0.07
N VAL A 244 -16.75 -27.37 -0.83
CA VAL A 244 -15.46 -28.10 -0.80
C VAL A 244 -14.24 -27.18 -0.65
N GLN A 245 -14.32 -25.93 -1.12
CA GLN A 245 -13.22 -24.98 -1.04
C GLN A 245 -12.80 -24.56 0.39
N PHE A 246 -13.65 -24.77 1.40
CA PHE A 246 -13.34 -24.41 2.80
C PHE A 246 -13.02 -25.63 3.68
N THR A 247 -12.94 -26.83 3.10
CA THR A 247 -12.77 -28.10 3.85
C THR A 247 -11.53 -28.11 4.73
N HIS A 248 -10.37 -27.67 4.21
CA HIS A 248 -9.14 -27.61 4.99
C HIS A 248 -9.20 -26.57 6.10
N LEU A 249 -9.82 -25.42 5.85
CA LEU A 249 -10.03 -24.39 6.87
C LEU A 249 -10.87 -24.94 8.02
N GLU A 250 -12.01 -25.55 7.71
CA GLU A 250 -12.88 -26.13 8.75
C GLU A 250 -12.17 -27.25 9.51
N SER A 251 -11.56 -28.21 8.80
CA SER A 251 -10.87 -29.33 9.43
C SER A 251 -9.74 -28.84 10.36
N PHE A 252 -8.98 -27.85 9.91
CA PHE A 252 -7.94 -27.24 10.71
C PHE A 252 -8.49 -26.56 11.97
N LEU A 253 -9.56 -25.77 11.86
CA LEU A 253 -10.20 -25.13 13.02
C LEU A 253 -10.73 -26.18 14.01
N ARG A 254 -11.31 -27.28 13.52
CA ARG A 254 -11.78 -28.38 14.37
C ARG A 254 -10.66 -29.08 15.11
N GLU A 255 -9.54 -29.36 14.43
CA GLU A 255 -8.35 -29.92 15.07
C GLU A 255 -7.79 -28.97 16.12
N LEU A 256 -7.77 -27.65 15.85
CA LEU A 256 -7.37 -26.64 16.83
C LEU A 256 -8.30 -26.63 18.06
N TRP A 257 -9.62 -26.66 17.84
CA TRP A 257 -10.62 -26.65 18.91
C TRP A 257 -10.62 -27.92 19.75
N ALA A 258 -10.21 -29.06 19.19
CA ALA A 258 -10.07 -30.31 19.97
C ALA A 258 -8.95 -30.23 21.02
N VAL A 259 -8.02 -29.28 20.87
CA VAL A 259 -6.79 -29.19 21.67
C VAL A 259 -6.78 -27.97 22.64
N ARG A 260 -7.89 -27.20 22.71
CA ARG A 260 -8.08 -25.89 23.39
C ARG A 260 -6.98 -25.47 24.40
N GLY A 261 -6.51 -24.22 24.29
CA GLY A 261 -5.77 -23.52 25.36
C GLY A 261 -4.28 -23.87 25.49
N ASP A 262 -3.75 -23.91 26.71
CA ASP A 262 -2.30 -24.02 27.00
C ASP A 262 -1.63 -25.29 26.44
N THR A 263 -2.41 -26.29 26.07
CA THR A 263 -1.94 -27.51 25.40
C THR A 263 -1.35 -27.21 24.01
N VAL A 264 -1.83 -26.18 23.30
CA VAL A 264 -1.29 -25.75 21.98
C VAL A 264 0.18 -25.36 22.12
N LYS A 265 0.57 -24.64 23.19
CA LYS A 265 1.97 -24.25 23.44
C LYS A 265 2.88 -25.45 23.69
N ARG A 266 2.35 -26.50 24.34
CA ARG A 266 3.09 -27.73 24.65
C ARG A 266 3.24 -28.61 23.40
N ILE A 267 2.18 -28.68 22.59
CA ILE A 267 2.08 -29.58 21.43
C ILE A 267 2.81 -29.05 20.20
N VAL A 268 2.87 -27.72 19.95
CA VAL A 268 3.66 -27.17 18.84
C VAL A 268 5.17 -27.46 18.98
N LYS A 269 5.64 -27.80 20.19
CA LYS A 269 7.03 -28.24 20.44
C LYS A 269 7.27 -29.73 20.17
N GLU A 270 6.22 -30.54 20.01
CA GLU A 270 6.30 -31.98 19.78
C GLU A 270 6.16 -32.31 18.28
N LYS A 271 6.94 -33.28 17.77
CA LYS A 271 6.96 -33.67 16.34
C LYS A 271 5.57 -34.02 15.77
N THR A 272 4.65 -34.49 16.60
CA THR A 272 3.31 -34.97 16.22
C THR A 272 2.42 -33.86 15.65
N TYR A 273 2.59 -32.60 16.08
CA TYR A 273 1.76 -31.49 15.59
C TYR A 273 2.18 -31.00 14.20
N LYS A 274 3.44 -31.23 13.83
CA LYS A 274 3.94 -30.90 12.49
C LYS A 274 3.15 -31.65 11.41
N THR A 275 2.83 -32.93 11.65
CA THR A 275 2.05 -33.74 10.71
C THR A 275 0.61 -33.25 10.53
N SER A 276 -0.03 -32.75 11.58
CA SER A 276 -1.37 -32.14 11.49
C SER A 276 -1.33 -30.78 10.76
N LEU A 277 -0.33 -29.94 11.05
CA LEU A 277 -0.15 -28.68 10.32
C LEU A 277 0.14 -28.91 8.82
N ASP A 278 1.02 -29.84 8.48
CA ASP A 278 1.36 -30.18 7.09
C ASP A 278 0.16 -30.74 6.30
N ALA A 279 -0.83 -31.32 6.98
CA ALA A 279 -2.06 -31.80 6.36
C ALA A 279 -2.95 -30.64 5.87
N HIS A 280 -2.96 -29.50 6.58
CA HIS A 280 -3.85 -28.36 6.28
C HIS A 280 -3.18 -27.17 5.65
N TRP A 281 -1.87 -27.01 5.84
CA TRP A 281 -1.09 -25.89 5.34
C TRP A 281 -0.23 -26.30 4.15
N LEU A 282 -0.02 -25.36 3.23
CA LEU A 282 0.89 -25.55 2.10
C LEU A 282 2.34 -25.24 2.49
N ASP A 283 2.56 -24.23 3.34
CA ASP A 283 3.87 -23.59 3.52
C ASP A 283 4.07 -22.95 4.91
N PHE A 284 3.52 -23.55 5.96
CA PHE A 284 3.59 -22.99 7.31
C PHE A 284 5.01 -23.04 7.89
N SER A 285 5.56 -21.87 8.21
CA SER A 285 6.87 -21.68 8.83
C SER A 285 6.74 -21.15 10.25
N THR A 286 7.36 -21.84 11.20
CA THR A 286 7.43 -21.42 12.61
C THR A 286 8.31 -20.18 12.84
N ARG A 287 9.10 -19.78 11.83
CA ARG A 287 10.01 -18.61 11.89
C ARG A 287 9.37 -17.31 11.40
N ASN A 288 8.31 -17.42 10.62
CA ASN A 288 7.68 -16.26 10.00
C ASN A 288 6.60 -15.70 10.93
N LEU A 289 6.64 -14.39 11.16
CA LEU A 289 5.58 -13.72 11.91
C LEU A 289 4.33 -13.59 11.06
N ILE A 290 3.17 -13.69 11.71
CA ILE A 290 1.86 -13.60 11.08
C ILE A 290 1.26 -12.23 11.42
N PRO A 291 0.97 -11.37 10.43
CA PRO A 291 0.31 -10.10 10.67
C PRO A 291 -1.13 -10.33 11.12
N VAL A 292 -1.55 -9.63 12.17
CA VAL A 292 -2.90 -9.71 12.69
C VAL A 292 -3.40 -8.31 13.03
N ILE A 293 -4.59 -7.97 12.52
CA ILE A 293 -5.29 -6.74 12.86
C ILE A 293 -6.19 -7.00 14.07
N ASP A 294 -6.07 -6.17 15.11
CA ASP A 294 -6.95 -6.25 16.28
C ASP A 294 -7.92 -5.06 16.31
N PRO A 295 -9.23 -5.28 16.08
CA PRO A 295 -10.22 -4.20 16.11
C PRO A 295 -10.34 -3.55 17.50
N ARG A 296 -10.02 -4.28 18.59
CA ARG A 296 -10.06 -3.77 19.97
C ARG A 296 -8.98 -2.72 20.22
N LEU A 297 -7.92 -2.76 19.44
CA LEU A 297 -6.81 -1.80 19.48
C LEU A 297 -6.92 -0.77 18.33
N GLY A 298 -8.16 -0.44 17.92
CA GLY A 298 -8.39 0.53 16.85
C GLY A 298 -7.91 0.07 15.47
N TYR A 299 -7.92 -1.24 15.23
CA TYR A 299 -7.38 -1.89 14.03
C TYR A 299 -5.87 -1.76 13.90
N SER A 300 -5.12 -1.78 15.01
CA SER A 300 -3.66 -1.79 14.95
C SER A 300 -3.13 -3.08 14.35
N LEU A 301 -2.10 -2.98 13.51
CA LEU A 301 -1.34 -4.13 13.02
C LEU A 301 -0.37 -4.61 14.10
N SER A 302 -0.48 -5.89 14.46
CA SER A 302 0.46 -6.61 15.32
C SER A 302 1.03 -7.81 14.59
N ASN A 303 2.22 -8.25 14.96
CA ASN A 303 2.86 -9.43 14.38
C ASN A 303 2.95 -10.54 15.43
N TYR A 304 2.30 -11.66 15.15
CA TYR A 304 2.21 -12.80 16.06
C TYR A 304 3.23 -13.86 15.66
N THR A 305 3.86 -14.50 16.65
CA THR A 305 4.54 -15.77 16.36
C THR A 305 3.50 -16.81 15.95
N PRO A 306 3.89 -17.82 15.16
CA PRO A 306 2.98 -18.89 14.76
C PRO A 306 2.28 -19.57 15.96
N VAL A 307 2.99 -19.78 17.08
CA VAL A 307 2.40 -20.32 18.32
C VAL A 307 1.32 -19.40 18.87
N ALA A 308 1.59 -18.09 18.96
CA ALA A 308 0.62 -17.12 19.48
C ALA A 308 -0.61 -17.00 18.57
N TYR A 309 -0.41 -17.10 17.25
CA TYR A 309 -1.50 -17.08 16.28
C TYR A 309 -2.40 -18.30 16.43
N LEU A 310 -1.83 -19.51 16.54
CA LEU A 310 -2.59 -20.74 16.75
C LEU A 310 -3.34 -20.73 18.10
N ASP A 311 -2.70 -20.26 19.17
CA ASP A 311 -3.35 -20.08 20.47
C ASP A 311 -4.55 -19.13 20.36
N ARG A 312 -4.42 -18.02 19.63
CA ARG A 312 -5.53 -17.10 19.37
C ARG A 312 -6.66 -17.77 18.61
N LEU A 313 -6.38 -18.51 17.54
CA LEU A 313 -7.41 -19.20 16.76
C LEU A 313 -8.12 -20.29 17.58
N SER A 314 -7.40 -21.00 18.44
CA SER A 314 -7.97 -22.06 19.29
C SER A 314 -9.01 -21.57 20.31
N LYS A 315 -9.02 -20.27 20.59
CA LYS A 315 -9.94 -19.61 21.53
C LYS A 315 -11.20 -19.06 20.86
N ILE A 316 -11.29 -19.12 19.54
CA ILE A 316 -12.48 -18.68 18.80
C ILE A 316 -13.59 -19.72 19.00
N ASP A 317 -14.79 -19.30 19.35
CA ASP A 317 -15.91 -20.22 19.62
C ASP A 317 -16.74 -20.50 18.34
N GLU A 318 -16.83 -19.49 17.47
CA GLU A 318 -17.60 -19.54 16.24
C GLU A 318 -16.86 -18.78 15.13
N VAL A 319 -16.87 -19.34 13.92
CA VAL A 319 -16.34 -18.75 12.70
C VAL A 319 -17.44 -18.70 11.66
N LYS A 320 -17.69 -17.52 11.08
CA LYS A 320 -18.58 -17.32 9.95
C LYS A 320 -17.77 -16.93 8.73
N VAL A 321 -17.84 -17.72 7.66
CA VAL A 321 -17.25 -17.35 6.37
C VAL A 321 -18.25 -16.47 5.65
N GLU A 322 -17.87 -15.22 5.39
CA GLU A 322 -18.75 -14.21 4.78
C GLU A 322 -18.62 -14.18 3.26
N GLY A 323 -17.39 -14.33 2.77
CA GLY A 323 -17.08 -14.19 1.36
C GLY A 323 -15.61 -14.38 1.04
N VAL A 324 -15.27 -14.20 -0.23
CA VAL A 324 -13.95 -14.48 -0.77
C VAL A 324 -13.51 -13.38 -1.71
N LEU A 325 -12.31 -12.84 -1.48
CA LEU A 325 -11.61 -12.05 -2.50
C LEU A 325 -10.72 -12.99 -3.31
N HIS A 326 -11.00 -13.09 -4.61
CA HIS A 326 -10.28 -13.99 -5.50
C HIS A 326 -9.02 -13.36 -6.07
N ALA A 327 -7.91 -14.11 -6.03
CA ALA A 327 -6.72 -13.84 -6.81
C ALA A 327 -6.41 -15.06 -7.71
N ARG A 328 -5.41 -14.93 -8.59
CA ARG A 328 -5.16 -15.91 -9.65
C ARG A 328 -4.88 -17.31 -9.10
N ASN A 329 -4.00 -17.39 -8.10
CA ASN A 329 -3.54 -18.66 -7.51
C ASN A 329 -3.95 -18.85 -6.05
N GLU A 330 -4.56 -17.85 -5.43
CA GLU A 330 -4.96 -17.86 -4.02
C GLU A 330 -6.30 -17.16 -3.82
N MET A 331 -6.88 -17.36 -2.66
CA MET A 331 -8.11 -16.71 -2.27
C MET A 331 -8.00 -16.22 -0.83
N TYR A 332 -8.50 -15.02 -0.59
CA TYR A 332 -8.51 -14.38 0.72
C TYR A 332 -9.91 -14.54 1.29
N VAL A 333 -10.04 -15.47 2.24
CA VAL A 333 -11.31 -15.83 2.88
C VAL A 333 -11.59 -14.85 3.99
N ILE A 334 -12.74 -14.17 3.88
CA ILE A 334 -13.19 -13.15 4.83
C ILE A 334 -14.05 -13.82 5.87
N ILE A 335 -13.63 -13.75 7.12
CA ILE A 335 -14.23 -14.46 8.25
C ILE A 335 -14.61 -13.48 9.34
N THR A 336 -15.78 -13.69 9.93
CA THR A 336 -16.14 -13.12 11.24
C THR A 336 -15.93 -14.19 12.30
N ALA A 337 -15.04 -13.95 13.25
CA ALA A 337 -14.75 -14.84 14.36
C ALA A 337 -15.34 -14.28 15.67
N SER A 338 -16.04 -15.11 16.44
CA SER A 338 -16.50 -14.76 17.79
C SER A 338 -15.49 -15.22 18.83
N LEU A 339 -14.92 -14.27 19.57
CA LEU A 339 -13.97 -14.51 20.66
C LEU A 339 -14.44 -13.74 21.88
N LEU A 340 -14.79 -14.43 22.97
CA LEU A 340 -15.24 -13.80 24.23
C LEU A 340 -16.40 -12.81 24.03
N ASN A 341 -17.41 -13.21 23.26
CA ASN A 341 -18.57 -12.39 22.87
C ASN A 341 -18.24 -11.15 22.03
N GLN A 342 -17.04 -11.07 21.43
CA GLN A 342 -16.68 -10.02 20.49
C GLN A 342 -16.44 -10.59 19.10
N GLN A 343 -17.07 -9.97 18.10
CA GLN A 343 -16.85 -10.30 16.70
C GLN A 343 -15.60 -9.61 16.17
N GLN A 344 -14.75 -10.37 15.50
CA GLN A 344 -13.53 -9.89 14.88
C GLN A 344 -13.47 -10.35 13.43
N LEU A 345 -13.15 -9.41 12.54
CA LEU A 345 -12.81 -9.75 11.17
C LEU A 345 -11.44 -10.43 11.15
N VAL A 346 -11.32 -11.54 10.43
CA VAL A 346 -10.07 -12.26 10.17
C VAL A 346 -10.03 -12.58 8.67
N ILE A 347 -8.87 -12.40 8.05
CA ILE A 347 -8.67 -12.78 6.64
C ILE A 347 -7.66 -13.91 6.60
N ILE A 348 -8.05 -15.05 6.01
CA ILE A 348 -7.20 -16.24 5.87
C ILE A 348 -6.93 -16.50 4.40
N THR A 349 -5.66 -16.69 4.05
CA THR A 349 -5.26 -17.01 2.68
C THR A 349 -5.32 -18.52 2.45
N LEU A 350 -6.01 -18.96 1.39
CA LEU A 350 -6.02 -20.35 0.92
C LEU A 350 -5.41 -20.46 -0.47
N ASP A 351 -4.75 -21.58 -0.73
CA ASP A 351 -4.33 -21.98 -2.06
C ASP A 351 -5.54 -22.36 -2.92
N ARG A 352 -5.60 -21.91 -4.17
CA ARG A 352 -6.78 -22.20 -5.00
C ARG A 352 -6.86 -23.64 -5.47
N LYS A 353 -5.72 -24.30 -5.70
CA LYS A 353 -5.67 -25.65 -6.27
C LYS A 353 -5.91 -26.70 -5.19
N THR A 354 -5.18 -26.59 -4.10
CA THR A 354 -5.17 -27.56 -3.00
C THR A 354 -6.18 -27.22 -1.89
N LYS A 355 -6.69 -25.98 -1.84
CA LYS A 355 -7.56 -25.46 -0.77
C LYS A 355 -6.91 -25.39 0.61
N LYS A 356 -5.61 -25.75 0.70
CA LYS A 356 -4.83 -25.66 1.93
C LYS A 356 -4.60 -24.20 2.33
N LEU A 357 -4.45 -23.97 3.63
CA LEU A 357 -4.08 -22.67 4.18
C LEU A 357 -2.67 -22.29 3.72
N LYS A 358 -2.45 -20.99 3.52
CA LYS A 358 -1.16 -20.45 3.12
C LYS A 358 -0.70 -19.39 4.12
N GLN A 359 0.58 -19.48 4.49
CA GLN A 359 1.25 -18.41 5.24
C GLN A 359 1.95 -17.43 4.29
N THR A 360 2.57 -17.93 3.22
CA THR A 360 3.26 -17.08 2.24
C THR A 360 2.33 -16.82 1.04
N PRO A 361 1.96 -15.56 0.78
CA PRO A 361 1.13 -15.22 -0.36
C PRO A 361 1.90 -15.38 -1.67
N ASN A 362 1.18 -15.66 -2.76
CA ASN A 362 1.72 -15.53 -4.11
C ASN A 362 1.83 -14.04 -4.51
N ASN A 363 0.97 -13.18 -3.96
CA ASN A 363 0.95 -11.76 -4.23
C ASN A 363 1.22 -10.94 -2.95
N PHE A 364 2.51 -10.66 -2.69
CA PHE A 364 2.93 -9.91 -1.51
C PHE A 364 2.31 -8.50 -1.42
N LYS A 365 2.15 -7.81 -2.56
CA LYS A 365 1.57 -6.46 -2.60
C LYS A 365 0.11 -6.47 -2.17
N LEU A 366 -0.67 -7.42 -2.71
CA LEU A 366 -2.06 -7.61 -2.29
C LEU A 366 -2.13 -8.02 -0.82
N GLN A 367 -1.27 -8.94 -0.37
CA GLN A 367 -1.23 -9.36 1.03
C GLN A 367 -1.00 -8.17 1.98
N GLU A 368 -0.12 -7.25 1.63
CA GLU A 368 0.15 -6.05 2.41
C GLU A 368 -1.08 -5.13 2.51
N ILE A 369 -1.82 -4.98 1.40
CA ILE A 369 -3.07 -4.22 1.35
C ILE A 369 -4.15 -4.87 2.21
N VAL A 370 -4.40 -6.17 2.03
CA VAL A 370 -5.46 -6.85 2.78
C VAL A 370 -5.15 -6.90 4.28
N ASN A 371 -3.87 -6.91 4.67
CA ASN A 371 -3.43 -6.87 6.07
C ASN A 371 -3.30 -5.46 6.65
N SER A 372 -3.79 -4.44 5.96
CA SER A 372 -3.72 -3.06 6.44
C SER A 372 -4.92 -2.69 7.33
N PRO A 373 -4.74 -1.78 8.30
CA PRO A 373 -5.83 -1.23 9.10
C PRO A 373 -6.96 -0.62 8.26
N GLU A 374 -6.61 0.13 7.21
CA GLU A 374 -7.56 0.79 6.32
C GLU A 374 -8.46 -0.22 5.58
N PHE A 375 -7.89 -1.33 5.09
CA PHE A 375 -8.65 -2.39 4.44
C PHE A 375 -9.59 -3.10 5.43
N TYR A 376 -9.08 -3.48 6.60
CA TYR A 376 -9.90 -4.14 7.63
C TYR A 376 -11.08 -3.28 8.10
N ARG A 377 -10.87 -1.96 8.30
CA ARG A 377 -11.97 -1.04 8.64
C ARG A 377 -13.02 -0.98 7.53
N LYS A 378 -12.58 -0.90 6.27
CA LYS A 378 -13.49 -0.90 5.13
C LYS A 378 -14.28 -2.20 5.05
N MET A 379 -13.61 -3.33 5.20
CA MET A 379 -14.24 -4.65 5.16
C MET A 379 -15.23 -4.86 6.30
N ALA A 380 -14.85 -4.52 7.54
CA ALA A 380 -15.77 -4.60 8.68
C ALA A 380 -17.03 -3.75 8.46
N SER A 381 -16.87 -2.54 7.91
CA SER A 381 -18.04 -1.70 7.55
C SER A 381 -18.92 -2.34 6.46
N ILE A 382 -18.36 -3.09 5.53
CA ILE A 382 -19.15 -3.77 4.48
C ILE A 382 -19.89 -4.96 5.09
N VAL A 383 -19.20 -5.81 5.86
CA VAL A 383 -19.79 -6.98 6.54
C VAL A 383 -20.94 -6.55 7.45
N ASN A 384 -20.75 -5.52 8.28
CA ASN A 384 -21.77 -5.02 9.20
C ASN A 384 -23.02 -4.45 8.49
N LYS A 385 -22.91 -4.03 7.22
CA LYS A 385 -24.06 -3.55 6.45
C LYS A 385 -24.85 -4.69 5.79
N ARG A 386 -24.28 -5.89 5.76
CA ARG A 386 -24.87 -7.09 5.15
C ARG A 386 -25.56 -7.98 6.18
N ALA A 387 -25.05 -7.99 7.42
CA ALA A 387 -25.69 -8.60 8.58
C ALA A 387 -26.93 -7.81 9.00
#